data_AF-I0L3D4-F1
#
_entry.id   AF-I0L3D4-F1
#
_cell.length_a   1.000
_cell.length_b   1.000
_cell.length_c   1.000
_cell.angle_alpha   90.00
_cell.angle_beta   90.00
_cell.angle_gamma   90.00
#
_symmetry.space_group_name_H-M   'P 1'
#
loop_
_entity.id
_entity.type
_entity.pdbx_description
1 polymer ?
#
loop_
_entity_poly.entity_id
_entity_poly.type
_entity_poly.pdbx_seq_one_letter_code
_entity_poly.pdbx_strand_id
1 'polypeptide(L)'
;MPDPAAVLPADLSRRDFAIAALPAEYRGAYLVDAARAYLQVGDVRGAARALVDADSVAPAEVRCRPLARTLIADVARAQPAPAGVARLATLVGLTR
;
A
#
# COMPACT_ATOMS: atom_id res chain seq x y z
N MET A 1 -21.39 -21.08 -35.65
CA MET A 1 -21.25 -20.76 -34.21
C MET A 1 -19.78 -20.46 -33.95
N PRO A 2 -19.36 -19.20 -33.78
CA PRO A 2 -17.98 -18.88 -33.39
C PRO A 2 -17.76 -19.15 -31.88
N ASP A 3 -16.51 -19.44 -31.54
CA ASP A 3 -15.97 -19.80 -30.23
C ASP A 3 -16.11 -18.67 -29.18
N PRO A 4 -16.55 -18.95 -27.92
CA PRO A 4 -16.61 -17.98 -26.82
C PRO A 4 -15.25 -17.45 -26.32
N ALA A 5 -14.11 -17.82 -26.93
CA ALA A 5 -12.80 -17.25 -26.61
C ALA A 5 -12.60 -15.80 -27.11
N ALA A 6 -13.52 -15.27 -27.92
CA ALA A 6 -13.51 -13.86 -28.32
C ALA A 6 -14.12 -12.97 -27.24
N VAL A 7 -13.31 -12.55 -26.27
CA VAL A 7 -13.11 -11.16 -25.80
C VAL A 7 -12.18 -11.27 -24.58
N LEU A 8 -10.88 -11.44 -24.82
CA LEU A 8 -9.89 -10.94 -23.86
C LEU A 8 -9.80 -9.44 -24.10
N PRO A 9 -10.10 -8.58 -23.10
CA PRO A 9 -10.00 -7.14 -23.28
C PRO A 9 -8.56 -6.78 -23.63
N ALA A 10 -8.40 -6.20 -24.82
CA ALA A 10 -7.19 -5.51 -25.19
C ALA A 10 -6.94 -4.36 -24.20
N ASP A 11 -5.68 -4.21 -23.79
CA ASP A 11 -5.12 -3.07 -23.05
C ASP A 11 -5.08 -3.12 -21.51
N LEU A 12 -4.81 -4.28 -20.91
CA LEU A 12 -4.08 -4.29 -19.63
C LEU A 12 -2.61 -4.52 -19.96
N SER A 13 -1.80 -3.48 -19.75
CA SER A 13 -0.40 -3.45 -20.14
C SER A 13 0.30 -4.68 -19.55
N ARG A 14 1.21 -5.31 -20.31
CA ARG A 14 2.03 -6.44 -19.82
C ARG A 14 2.72 -6.15 -18.47
N ARG A 15 2.88 -4.85 -18.15
CA ARG A 15 3.30 -4.32 -16.84
C ARG A 15 2.29 -4.58 -15.71
N ASP A 16 0.99 -4.43 -15.94
CA ASP A 16 -0.06 -4.63 -14.93
C ASP A 16 -0.15 -6.09 -14.50
N PHE A 17 0.00 -7.03 -15.45
CA PHE A 17 0.12 -8.46 -15.15
C PHE A 17 1.44 -8.81 -14.44
N ALA A 18 2.54 -8.15 -14.80
CA ALA A 18 3.82 -8.33 -14.11
C ALA A 18 3.78 -7.84 -12.66
N ILE A 19 3.05 -6.76 -12.37
CA ILE A 19 2.81 -6.25 -11.01
C ILE A 19 1.86 -7.18 -10.25
N ALA A 20 0.83 -7.73 -10.91
CA ALA A 20 -0.12 -8.66 -10.30
C ALA A 20 0.51 -10.03 -9.96
N ALA A 21 1.55 -10.44 -10.70
CA ALA A 21 2.29 -11.70 -10.49
C ALA A 21 3.42 -11.58 -9.46
N LEU A 22 3.71 -10.39 -8.94
CA LEU A 22 4.69 -10.23 -7.87
C LEU A 22 4.14 -10.86 -6.57
N PRO A 23 4.97 -11.64 -5.83
CA PRO A 23 4.62 -12.09 -4.50
C PRO A 23 4.16 -10.91 -3.62
N ALA A 24 3.20 -11.18 -2.75
CA ALA A 24 2.54 -10.16 -1.92
C ALA A 24 3.56 -9.27 -1.20
N GLU A 25 4.70 -9.84 -0.80
CA GLU A 25 5.83 -9.21 -0.14
C GLU A 25 6.44 -8.08 -1.00
N TYR A 26 6.67 -8.32 -2.30
CA TYR A 26 7.21 -7.31 -3.21
C TYR A 26 6.20 -6.20 -3.48
N ARG A 27 4.91 -6.54 -3.59
CA ARG A 27 3.83 -5.57 -3.76
C ARG A 27 3.69 -4.69 -2.52
N GLY A 28 3.78 -5.28 -1.32
CA GLY A 28 3.81 -4.55 -0.06
C GLY A 28 5.02 -3.64 0.06
N ALA A 29 6.21 -4.11 -0.30
CA ALA A 29 7.43 -3.30 -0.30
C ALA A 29 7.32 -2.07 -1.21
N TYR A 30 6.81 -2.27 -2.44
CA TYR A 30 6.58 -1.16 -3.38
C TYR A 30 5.62 -0.11 -2.81
N LEU A 31 4.52 -0.53 -2.19
CA LEU A 31 3.54 0.40 -1.61
C LEU A 31 4.11 1.15 -0.39
N VAL A 32 4.99 0.53 0.40
CA VAL A 32 5.72 1.19 1.48
C VAL A 32 6.69 2.25 0.93
N ASP A 33 7.40 1.94 -0.15
CA ASP A 33 8.30 2.91 -0.79
C ASP A 33 7.52 4.07 -1.44
N ALA A 34 6.35 3.79 -2.04
CA ALA A 34 5.44 4.82 -2.53
C ALA A 34 4.94 5.72 -1.39
N ALA A 35 4.57 5.15 -0.23
CA ALA A 35 4.16 5.93 0.93
C ALA A 35 5.26 6.90 1.40
N ARG A 36 6.52 6.45 1.37
CA ARG A 36 7.68 7.31 1.67
C ARG A 36 7.82 8.45 0.67
N ALA A 37 7.66 8.18 -0.63
CA ALA A 37 7.73 9.20 -1.67
C ALA A 37 6.64 10.26 -1.49
N TYR A 38 5.40 9.85 -1.17
CA TYR A 38 4.31 10.78 -0.87
C TYR A 38 4.61 11.68 0.34
N LEU A 39 5.19 11.15 1.41
CA LEU A 39 5.60 11.97 2.55
C LEU A 39 6.69 12.99 2.19
N GLN A 40 7.64 12.62 1.33
CA GLN A 40 8.70 13.53 0.90
C GLN A 40 8.17 14.73 0.13
N VAL A 41 7.06 14.58 -0.60
CA VAL A 41 6.39 15.67 -1.32
C VAL A 41 5.29 16.35 -0.49
N GLY A 42 5.12 15.96 0.78
CA GLY A 42 4.12 16.52 1.70
C GLY A 42 2.70 16.00 1.50
N ASP A 43 2.48 14.99 0.65
CA ASP A 43 1.17 14.37 0.46
C ASP A 43 0.90 13.30 1.52
N VAL A 44 0.43 13.76 2.68
CA VAL A 44 0.06 12.89 3.80
C VAL A 44 -1.10 11.95 3.44
N ARG A 45 -2.02 12.35 2.55
CA ARG A 45 -3.18 11.52 2.18
C ARG A 45 -2.79 10.41 1.23
N GLY A 46 -1.94 10.69 0.25
CA GLY A 46 -1.33 9.69 -0.63
C GLY A 46 -0.52 8.66 0.16
N ALA A 47 0.29 9.14 1.11
CA ALA A 47 1.05 8.27 2.01
C ALA A 47 0.14 7.36 2.85
N ALA A 48 -0.92 7.92 3.43
CA ALA A 48 -1.88 7.17 4.22
C ALA A 48 -2.57 6.05 3.43
N ARG A 49 -2.97 6.35 2.20
CA ARG A 49 -3.63 5.37 1.33
C ARG A 49 -2.68 4.25 0.93
N ALA A 50 -1.46 4.59 0.53
CA ALA A 50 -0.44 3.60 0.18
C ALA A 50 -0.12 2.65 1.36
N LEU A 51 -0.09 3.14 2.60
CA LEU A 51 0.10 2.30 3.78
C LEU A 51 -1.08 1.34 4.05
N VAL A 52 -2.32 1.81 3.86
CA VAL A 52 -3.53 0.96 4.01
C VAL A 52 -3.60 -0.11 2.92
N ASP A 53 -3.26 0.26 1.69
CA ASP A 53 -3.18 -0.68 0.57
C ASP A 53 -2.06 -1.70 0.79
N ALA A 54 -0.91 -1.28 1.36
CA ALA A 54 0.18 -2.17 1.71
C ALA A 54 -0.23 -3.21 2.77
N ASP A 55 -0.89 -2.80 3.86
CA ASP A 55 -1.34 -3.75 4.92
C ASP A 55 -2.41 -4.71 4.40
N SER A 56 -3.23 -4.27 3.44
CA SER A 56 -4.23 -5.13 2.79
C SER A 56 -3.59 -6.19 1.88
N VAL A 57 -2.46 -5.87 1.25
CA VAL A 57 -1.75 -6.78 0.34
C VAL A 57 -0.79 -7.72 1.07
N ALA A 58 -0.04 -7.22 2.04
CA ALA A 58 0.99 -7.97 2.75
C ALA A 58 1.08 -7.54 4.23
N PRO A 59 0.09 -7.92 5.06
CA PRO A 59 0.02 -7.47 6.44
C PRO A 59 1.24 -7.90 7.27
N ALA A 60 1.77 -9.10 7.04
CA ALA A 60 2.96 -9.58 7.74
C ALA A 60 4.19 -8.70 7.44
N GLU A 61 4.38 -8.32 6.18
CA GLU A 61 5.52 -7.51 5.75
C GLU A 61 5.42 -6.08 6.29
N VAL A 62 4.24 -5.45 6.22
CA VAL A 62 4.00 -4.10 6.73
C VAL A 62 4.19 -4.01 8.25
N ARG A 63 3.80 -5.07 8.98
CA ARG A 63 3.90 -5.09 10.44
C ARG A 63 5.30 -5.41 10.94
N CYS A 64 6.04 -6.26 10.22
CA CYS A 64 7.41 -6.66 10.58
C CYS A 64 8.46 -5.65 10.09
N ARG A 65 8.21 -4.89 9.01
CA ARG A 65 9.18 -3.93 8.48
C ARG A 65 9.31 -2.69 9.37
N PRO A 66 10.53 -2.36 9.86
CA PRO A 66 10.76 -1.15 10.64
C PRO A 66 10.38 0.13 9.90
N LEU A 67 10.69 0.22 8.60
CA LEU A 67 10.38 1.39 7.78
C LEU A 67 8.87 1.67 7.73
N ALA A 68 8.05 0.64 7.51
CA ALA A 68 6.60 0.80 7.46
C ALA A 68 6.04 1.30 8.80
N ARG A 69 6.54 0.79 9.93
CA ARG A 69 6.17 1.27 11.27
C ARG A 69 6.54 2.74 11.48
N THR A 70 7.71 3.17 11.02
CA THR A 70 8.10 4.60 11.08
C THR A 70 7.14 5.46 10.27
N LEU A 71 6.83 5.08 9.03
CA LEU A 71 5.92 5.84 8.17
C LEU A 71 4.50 5.91 8.76
N ILE A 72 4.01 4.82 9.36
CA ILE A 72 2.72 4.79 10.08
C ILE A 72 2.74 5.80 11.24
N ALA A 73 3.81 5.85 12.03
CA ALA A 73 3.94 6.83 13.13
C ALA A 73 4.02 8.27 12.60
N ASP A 74 4.75 8.50 11.50
CA ASP A 74 4.89 9.83 10.89
C ASP A 74 3.54 10.35 10.39
N VAL A 75 2.78 9.51 9.68
CA VAL A 75 1.45 9.88 9.18
C VAL A 75 0.43 9.99 10.32
N ALA A 76 0.51 9.15 11.37
CA ALA A 76 -0.37 9.24 12.54
C ALA A 76 -0.16 10.52 13.36
N ARG A 77 1.03 11.14 13.28
CA ARG A 77 1.33 12.43 13.91
C ARG A 77 0.78 13.63 13.14
N ALA A 78 0.42 13.47 11.86
CA ALA A 78 -0.23 14.54 11.11
C ALA A 78 -1.63 14.80 11.66
N GLN A 79 -2.04 16.07 11.76
CA GLN A 79 -3.33 16.44 12.33
C GLN A 79 -4.21 17.20 11.30
N PRO A 80 -5.44 16.75 11.03
CA PRO A 80 -6.10 15.55 11.58
C PRO A 80 -5.55 14.23 11.02
N ALA A 81 -5.34 13.24 11.89
CA ALA A 81 -4.80 11.94 11.52
C ALA A 81 -5.75 11.18 10.57
N PRO A 82 -5.27 10.66 9.42
CA PRO A 82 -6.09 9.85 8.52
C PRO A 82 -6.61 8.58 9.21
N ALA A 83 -7.93 8.38 9.22
CA ALA A 83 -8.60 7.31 9.97
C ALA A 83 -8.06 5.89 9.67
N GLY A 84 -7.70 5.61 8.42
CA GLY A 84 -7.09 4.34 8.02
C GLY A 84 -5.73 4.08 8.68
N VAL A 85 -4.91 5.13 8.81
CA VAL A 85 -3.60 5.04 9.47
C VAL A 85 -3.72 5.06 10.98
N ALA A 86 -4.69 5.79 11.54
CA ALA A 86 -4.98 5.73 12.97
C ALA A 86 -5.31 4.27 13.41
N ARG A 87 -6.14 3.56 12.62
CA ARG A 87 -6.41 2.14 12.84
C ARG A 87 -5.16 1.27 12.71
N LEU A 88 -4.33 1.52 11.69
CA LEU A 88 -3.06 0.81 11.54
C LEU A 88 -2.14 1.03 12.74
N ALA A 89 -2.00 2.27 13.21
CA ALA A 89 -1.20 2.63 14.38
C ALA A 89 -1.67 1.85 15.62
N THR A 90 -2.97 1.68 15.83
CA THR A 90 -3.51 0.80 16.90
C THR A 90 -3.08 -0.65 16.69
N LEU A 91 -3.23 -1.18 15.47
CA LEU A 91 -2.88 -2.58 15.15
C LEU A 91 -1.38 -2.89 15.32
N VAL A 92 -0.51 -1.91 15.06
CA VAL A 92 0.94 -2.07 15.22
C VAL A 92 1.46 -1.65 16.60
N GLY A 93 0.57 -1.26 17.51
CA GLY A 93 0.90 -0.87 18.90
C GLY A 93 1.62 0.46 19.01
N LEU A 94 1.36 1.40 18.11
CA LEU A 94 2.00 2.73 18.05
C LEU A 94 1.11 3.85 18.60
N THR A 95 -0.09 3.56 19.10
CA THR A 95 -0.91 4.53 19.83
C THR A 95 -0.39 4.70 21.25
N ARG A 96 0.24 5.85 21.54
CA ARG A 96 0.50 6.34 22.89
C ARG A 96 -0.11 7.72 23.05
#